data_AF-F3AZC8-F1
#
_entry.id   AF-F3AZC8-F1
#
_cell.length_a   1.000
_cell.length_b   1.000
_cell.length_c   1.000
_cell.angle_alpha   90.00
_cell.angle_beta   90.00
_cell.angle_gamma   90.00
#
_symmetry.space_group_name_H-M   'P 1'
#
loop_
_entity.id
_entity.type
_entity.pdbx_description
1 polymer ?
#
loop_
_entity_poly.entity_id
_entity_poly.type
_entity_poly.pdbx_seq_one_letter_code
_entity_poly.pdbx_strand_id
1 'polypeptide(L)'
;MSENMNYEQKNDEDIKDILTEDKNIDVQVREYNTYDVPLGILYGIAIYSFTFLIIGVGILKDIAILFFIPLFIMFVVVLTLQIRNIMSAKREGNIDYCLNTYFLYKYIAMPIELICAGMVGVTISTLFGLIIQSFEERLLVIAVFLFVAFILAIVPYIAVTAAIIELPCLISVDCIIGITRKEYGMTFIERTIHFFLQMIPIVGIADGLYISIKYWNRGKLLARVTTICVVIFIVVGIVIDLILRFK
;
A
#
# COMPACT_ATOMS: atom_id res chain seq x y z
N MET A 1 26.52 42.81 38.88
CA MET A 1 25.57 41.82 39.42
C MET A 1 24.24 41.77 38.63
N SER A 2 24.23 42.11 37.34
CA SER A 2 23.00 42.15 36.51
C SER A 2 23.08 41.22 35.29
N GLU A 3 24.29 40.97 34.76
CA GLU A 3 24.47 40.10 33.59
C GLU A 3 24.13 38.62 33.85
N ASN A 4 24.53 38.04 34.99
CA ASN A 4 24.28 36.60 35.27
C ASN A 4 22.79 36.23 35.34
N MET A 5 21.91 37.15 35.77
CA MET A 5 20.46 36.87 35.83
C MET A 5 19.85 36.72 34.42
N ASN A 6 20.40 37.41 33.41
CA ASN A 6 19.87 37.37 32.05
C ASN A 6 20.26 36.07 31.31
N TYR A 7 21.42 35.49 31.64
CA TYR A 7 21.86 34.21 31.08
C TYR A 7 21.09 33.03 31.67
N GLU A 8 20.83 33.03 32.99
CA GLU A 8 20.01 32.00 33.63
C GLU A 8 18.56 32.02 33.13
N GLN A 9 17.96 33.22 33.03
CA GLN A 9 16.58 33.36 32.56
C GLN A 9 16.41 32.97 31.09
N LYS A 10 17.40 33.30 30.24
CA LYS A 10 17.42 32.88 28.82
C LYS A 10 17.56 31.37 28.66
N ASN A 11 18.46 30.74 29.42
CA ASN A 11 18.58 29.28 29.40
C ASN A 11 17.32 28.58 29.92
N ASP A 12 16.65 29.12 30.94
CA ASP A 12 15.40 28.57 31.46
C ASP A 12 14.23 28.71 30.47
N GLU A 13 14.17 29.80 29.68
CA GLU A 13 13.20 29.95 28.59
C GLU A 13 13.50 28.98 27.44
N ASP A 14 14.77 28.88 27.00
CA ASP A 14 15.19 27.93 25.96
C ASP A 14 14.89 26.47 26.39
N ILE A 15 15.12 26.11 27.66
CA ILE A 15 14.80 24.78 28.21
C ILE A 15 13.29 24.54 28.26
N LYS A 16 12.50 25.54 28.63
CA LYS A 16 11.02 25.44 28.65
C LYS A 16 10.44 25.28 27.25
N ASP A 17 10.99 25.97 26.26
CA ASP A 17 10.55 25.86 24.87
C ASP A 17 10.87 24.46 24.32
N ILE A 18 12.07 23.92 24.59
CA ILE A 18 12.45 22.55 24.21
C ILE A 18 11.53 21.51 24.87
N LEU A 19 11.27 21.64 26.18
CA LEU A 19 10.37 20.74 26.91
C LEU A 19 8.92 20.82 26.42
N THR A 20 8.48 22.00 25.99
CA THR A 20 7.12 22.21 25.45
C THR A 20 6.99 21.63 24.05
N GLU A 21 8.01 21.79 23.21
CA GLU A 21 8.07 21.19 21.87
C GLU A 21 8.11 19.66 21.96
N ASP A 22 8.97 19.09 22.81
CA ASP A 22 9.08 17.65 23.06
C ASP A 22 7.74 17.05 23.53
N LYS A 23 7.08 17.72 24.50
CA LYS A 23 5.74 17.32 24.97
C LYS A 23 4.69 17.39 23.85
N ASN A 24 4.74 18.41 23.00
CA ASN A 24 3.78 18.55 21.89
C ASN A 24 4.01 17.48 20.81
N ILE A 25 5.27 17.12 20.54
CA ILE A 25 5.64 16.01 19.66
C ILE A 25 5.12 14.70 20.25
N ASP A 26 5.35 14.43 21.53
CA ASP A 26 4.86 13.23 22.20
C ASP A 26 3.33 13.09 22.17
N VAL A 27 2.61 14.20 22.33
CA VAL A 27 1.14 14.23 22.22
C VAL A 27 0.70 13.94 20.78
N GLN A 28 1.34 14.56 19.79
CA GLN A 28 1.04 14.31 18.37
C GLN A 28 1.34 12.86 17.98
N VAL A 29 2.49 12.31 18.36
CA VAL A 29 2.88 10.90 18.13
C VAL A 29 1.82 9.94 18.70
N ARG A 30 1.31 10.24 19.91
CA ARG A 30 0.26 9.44 20.54
C ARG A 30 -1.07 9.53 19.79
N GLU A 31 -1.41 10.71 19.30
CA GLU A 31 -2.60 10.93 18.48
C GLU A 31 -2.53 10.11 17.19
N TYR A 32 -1.41 10.17 16.46
CA TYR A 32 -1.18 9.39 15.25
C TYR A 32 -1.35 7.88 15.46
N ASN A 33 -0.72 7.32 16.51
CA ASN A 33 -0.82 5.89 16.84
C ASN A 33 -2.22 5.46 17.33
N THR A 34 -3.10 6.41 17.64
CA THR A 34 -4.48 6.10 18.03
C THR A 34 -5.38 6.00 16.81
N TYR A 35 -5.09 6.76 15.75
CA TYR A 35 -5.95 6.89 14.57
C TYR A 35 -5.44 6.16 13.33
N ASP A 36 -4.20 5.65 13.30
CA ASP A 36 -3.64 4.88 12.17
C ASP A 36 -4.44 3.61 11.86
N VAL A 37 -4.66 2.75 12.86
CA VAL A 37 -5.30 1.45 12.69
C VAL A 37 -6.78 1.58 12.33
N PRO A 38 -7.61 2.39 13.03
CA PRO A 38 -9.02 2.54 12.66
C PRO A 38 -9.22 3.10 11.26
N LEU A 39 -8.40 4.09 10.86
CA LEU A 39 -8.48 4.70 9.54
C LEU A 39 -8.08 3.72 8.43
N GLY A 40 -7.08 2.88 8.69
CA GLY A 40 -6.70 1.81 7.77
C GLY A 40 -7.74 0.70 7.66
N ILE A 41 -8.40 0.31 8.77
CA ILE A 41 -9.51 -0.65 8.73
C ILE A 41 -10.68 -0.10 7.91
N LEU A 42 -11.05 1.17 8.13
CA LEU A 42 -12.14 1.81 7.40
C LEU A 42 -11.85 1.89 5.89
N TYR A 43 -10.60 2.16 5.52
CA TYR A 43 -10.12 2.10 4.15
C TYR A 43 -10.26 0.70 3.53
N GLY A 44 -9.85 -0.34 4.26
CA GLY A 44 -10.05 -1.72 3.82
C GLY A 44 -11.53 -2.02 3.58
N ILE A 45 -12.39 -1.69 4.54
CA ILE A 45 -13.85 -1.86 4.40
C ILE A 45 -14.35 -1.17 3.13
N ALA A 46 -13.89 0.05 2.84
CA ALA A 46 -14.27 0.77 1.63
C ALA A 46 -13.92 -0.02 0.36
N ILE A 47 -12.66 -0.44 0.22
CA ILE A 47 -12.18 -1.13 -0.98
C ILE A 47 -12.88 -2.48 -1.17
N TYR A 48 -12.97 -3.28 -0.11
CA TYR A 48 -13.60 -4.60 -0.20
C TYR A 48 -15.11 -4.47 -0.47
N SER A 49 -15.76 -3.44 0.06
CA SER A 49 -17.16 -3.12 -0.24
C SER A 49 -17.34 -2.69 -1.70
N PHE A 50 -16.43 -1.89 -2.25
CA PHE A 50 -16.40 -1.58 -3.68
C PHE A 50 -16.24 -2.81 -4.54
N THR A 51 -15.29 -3.68 -4.17
CA THR A 51 -15.02 -4.94 -4.89
C THR A 51 -16.27 -5.83 -4.90
N PHE A 52 -16.90 -5.99 -3.74
CA PHE A 52 -18.15 -6.75 -3.60
C PHE A 52 -19.28 -6.16 -4.44
N LEU A 53 -19.46 -4.84 -4.44
CA LEU A 53 -20.49 -4.17 -5.24
C LEU A 53 -20.25 -4.34 -6.74
N ILE A 54 -19.00 -4.19 -7.20
CA ILE A 54 -18.65 -4.38 -8.62
C ILE A 54 -19.01 -5.79 -9.09
N ILE A 55 -18.72 -6.82 -8.28
CA ILE A 55 -19.09 -8.21 -8.57
C ILE A 55 -20.62 -8.40 -8.51
N GLY A 56 -21.27 -7.81 -7.50
CA GLY A 56 -22.70 -7.94 -7.25
C GLY A 56 -23.62 -7.12 -8.14
N VAL A 57 -23.08 -6.19 -8.96
CA VAL A 57 -23.86 -5.31 -9.86
C VAL A 57 -24.74 -6.08 -10.84
N GLY A 58 -24.39 -7.33 -11.19
CA GLY A 58 -25.24 -8.20 -12.02
C GLY A 58 -26.55 -8.64 -11.34
N ILE A 59 -26.60 -8.62 -10.00
CA ILE A 59 -27.71 -9.17 -9.19
C ILE A 59 -28.50 -8.06 -8.49
N LEU A 60 -27.84 -6.99 -8.03
CA LEU A 60 -28.40 -5.97 -7.13
C LEU A 60 -28.56 -4.58 -7.79
N LYS A 61 -28.58 -4.51 -9.13
CA LYS A 61 -28.49 -3.28 -9.96
C LYS A 61 -28.98 -1.98 -9.31
N ASP A 62 -30.25 -1.91 -8.92
CA ASP A 62 -30.86 -0.66 -8.41
C ASP A 62 -30.41 -0.32 -6.98
N ILE A 63 -30.16 -1.34 -6.16
CA ILE A 63 -29.69 -1.19 -4.77
C ILE A 63 -28.19 -0.83 -4.75
N ALA A 64 -27.41 -1.34 -5.71
CA ALA A 64 -25.97 -1.11 -5.78
C ALA A 64 -25.61 0.38 -5.94
N ILE A 65 -26.38 1.13 -6.73
CA ILE A 65 -26.15 2.57 -6.95
C ILE A 65 -26.34 3.37 -5.66
N LEU A 66 -27.31 3.00 -4.82
CA LEU A 66 -27.59 3.67 -3.54
C LEU A 66 -26.40 3.56 -2.57
N PHE A 67 -25.72 2.42 -2.55
CA PHE A 67 -24.54 2.20 -1.70
C PHE A 67 -23.24 2.76 -2.31
N PHE A 68 -23.18 2.96 -3.62
CA PHE A 68 -21.97 3.42 -4.31
C PHE A 68 -21.56 4.84 -3.89
N ILE A 69 -22.51 5.78 -3.87
CA ILE A 69 -22.25 7.19 -3.53
C ILE A 69 -21.69 7.36 -2.10
N PRO A 70 -22.33 6.84 -1.03
CA PRO A 70 -21.81 7.01 0.33
C PRO A 70 -20.47 6.30 0.53
N LEU A 71 -20.25 5.13 -0.09
CA LEU A 71 -18.95 4.45 -0.05
C LEU A 71 -17.86 5.28 -0.74
N PHE A 72 -18.17 5.94 -1.86
CA PHE A 72 -17.22 6.80 -2.57
C PHE A 72 -16.83 8.02 -1.73
N ILE A 73 -17.83 8.67 -1.10
CA ILE A 73 -17.57 9.79 -0.20
C ILE A 73 -16.68 9.34 0.98
N MET A 74 -17.01 8.20 1.61
CA MET A 74 -16.22 7.65 2.71
C MET A 74 -14.78 7.35 2.27
N PHE A 75 -14.60 6.73 1.11
CA PHE A 75 -13.29 6.43 0.55
C PHE A 75 -12.44 7.69 0.32
N VAL A 76 -13.00 8.74 -0.30
CA VAL A 76 -12.30 10.00 -0.55
C VAL A 76 -11.92 10.71 0.75
N VAL A 77 -12.82 10.74 1.74
CA VAL A 77 -12.56 11.35 3.05
C VAL A 77 -11.42 10.61 3.75
N VAL A 78 -11.48 9.29 3.78
CA VAL A 78 -10.45 8.44 4.40
C VAL A 78 -9.10 8.63 3.72
N LEU A 79 -9.05 8.58 2.38
CA LEU A 79 -7.82 8.86 1.63
C LEU A 79 -7.24 10.25 1.98
N THR A 80 -8.07 11.28 2.01
CA THR A 80 -7.61 12.64 2.29
C THR A 80 -7.03 12.76 3.69
N LEU A 81 -7.68 12.16 4.69
CA LEU A 81 -7.17 12.14 6.07
C LEU A 81 -5.85 11.39 6.17
N GLN A 82 -5.72 10.25 5.50
CA GLN A 82 -4.49 9.46 5.49
C GLN A 82 -3.32 10.24 4.90
N ILE A 83 -3.51 10.86 3.73
CA ILE A 83 -2.47 11.64 3.06
C ILE A 83 -1.98 12.76 3.97
N ARG A 84 -2.91 13.47 4.62
CA ARG A 84 -2.57 14.55 5.56
C ARG A 84 -1.77 14.03 6.75
N ASN A 85 -2.20 12.94 7.36
CA ASN A 85 -1.52 12.38 8.54
C ASN A 85 -0.13 11.85 8.20
N ILE A 86 0.04 11.14 7.08
CA ILE A 86 1.36 10.66 6.63
C ILE A 86 2.29 11.84 6.30
N MET A 87 1.78 12.88 5.65
CA MET A 87 2.57 14.08 5.36
C MET A 87 3.05 14.79 6.63
N SER A 88 2.20 14.85 7.66
CA SER A 88 2.58 15.45 8.93
C SER A 88 3.57 14.57 9.69
N ALA A 89 3.35 13.25 9.75
CA ALA A 89 4.32 12.31 10.32
C ALA A 89 5.69 12.39 9.63
N LYS A 90 5.73 12.57 8.31
CA LYS A 90 6.97 12.81 7.55
C LYS A 90 7.67 14.10 7.97
N ARG A 91 6.91 15.17 8.24
CA ARG A 91 7.44 16.46 8.69
C ARG A 91 8.03 16.34 10.11
N GLU A 92 7.36 15.60 10.97
CA GLU A 92 7.73 15.38 12.37
C GLU A 92 8.80 14.28 12.56
N GLY A 93 9.12 13.52 11.51
CA GLY A 93 10.09 12.42 11.59
C GLY A 93 9.57 11.16 12.28
N ASN A 94 8.26 11.01 12.43
CA ASN A 94 7.63 9.85 13.06
C ASN A 94 7.66 8.62 12.14
N ILE A 95 8.77 7.87 12.21
CA ILE A 95 8.96 6.66 11.41
C ILE A 95 8.00 5.52 11.81
N ASP A 96 7.67 5.40 13.09
CA ASP A 96 6.86 4.29 13.58
C ASP A 96 5.45 4.37 12.99
N TYR A 97 4.86 5.58 12.92
CA TYR A 97 3.60 5.81 12.22
C TYR A 97 3.70 5.47 10.73
N CYS A 98 4.74 5.94 10.04
CA CYS A 98 4.90 5.70 8.60
C CYS A 98 5.09 4.21 8.28
N LEU A 99 5.84 3.46 9.08
CA LEU A 99 6.00 2.02 8.95
C LEU A 99 4.71 1.25 9.22
N ASN A 100 4.01 1.55 10.33
CA ASN A 100 2.75 0.88 10.67
C ASN A 100 1.70 1.10 9.58
N THR A 101 1.54 2.36 9.16
CA THR A 101 0.61 2.77 8.12
C THR A 101 0.94 2.10 6.78
N TYR A 102 2.22 2.05 6.42
CA TYR A 102 2.71 1.37 5.22
C TYR A 102 2.33 -0.11 5.21
N PHE A 103 2.69 -0.85 6.26
CA PHE A 103 2.41 -2.28 6.32
C PHE A 103 0.90 -2.56 6.33
N LEU A 104 0.13 -1.78 7.09
CA LEU A 104 -1.32 -1.89 7.14
C LEU A 104 -1.95 -1.78 5.74
N TYR A 105 -1.62 -0.74 4.99
CA TYR A 105 -2.15 -0.57 3.62
C TYR A 105 -1.63 -1.63 2.66
N LYS A 106 -0.35 -1.99 2.74
CA LYS A 106 0.21 -2.99 1.84
C LYS A 106 -0.46 -4.35 2.03
N TYR A 107 -0.72 -4.78 3.27
CA TYR A 107 -1.46 -6.02 3.51
C TYR A 107 -2.94 -5.94 3.12
N ILE A 108 -3.59 -4.79 3.27
CA ILE A 108 -4.99 -4.59 2.84
C ILE A 108 -5.11 -4.69 1.32
N ALA A 109 -4.19 -4.06 0.57
CA ALA A 109 -4.20 -4.02 -0.88
C ALA A 109 -3.68 -5.32 -1.54
N MET A 110 -2.78 -6.05 -0.87
CA MET A 110 -2.09 -7.21 -1.44
C MET A 110 -3.01 -8.28 -2.05
N PRO A 111 -4.14 -8.71 -1.43
CA PRO A 111 -5.02 -9.70 -2.05
C PRO A 111 -5.58 -9.21 -3.39
N ILE A 112 -5.94 -7.94 -3.48
CA ILE A 112 -6.51 -7.33 -4.69
C ILE A 112 -5.42 -7.19 -5.75
N GLU A 113 -4.23 -6.69 -5.38
CA GLU A 113 -3.07 -6.63 -6.27
C GLU A 113 -2.75 -8.00 -6.89
N LEU A 114 -2.76 -9.07 -6.07
CA LEU A 114 -2.46 -10.42 -6.52
C LEU A 114 -3.56 -11.01 -7.42
N ILE A 115 -4.84 -10.78 -7.10
CA ILE A 115 -5.97 -11.19 -7.95
C ILE A 115 -5.90 -10.46 -9.30
N CYS A 116 -5.68 -9.15 -9.31
CA CYS A 116 -5.54 -8.37 -10.54
C CYS A 116 -4.36 -8.85 -11.39
N ALA A 117 -3.18 -9.04 -10.79
CA ALA A 117 -2.01 -9.55 -11.48
C ALA A 117 -2.25 -10.96 -12.05
N GLY A 118 -2.91 -11.84 -11.28
CA GLY A 118 -3.29 -13.19 -11.72
C GLY A 118 -4.25 -13.18 -12.91
N MET A 119 -5.31 -12.36 -12.86
CA MET A 119 -6.26 -12.22 -13.96
C MET A 119 -5.56 -11.75 -15.25
N VAL A 120 -4.73 -10.70 -15.15
CA VAL A 120 -3.96 -10.19 -16.29
C VAL A 120 -3.02 -11.27 -16.84
N GLY A 121 -2.31 -11.99 -15.97
CA GLY A 121 -1.39 -13.06 -16.36
C GLY A 121 -2.09 -14.21 -17.10
N VAL A 122 -3.27 -14.64 -16.61
CA VAL A 122 -4.08 -15.67 -17.29
C VAL A 122 -4.55 -15.17 -18.64
N THR A 123 -5.10 -13.96 -18.74
CA THR A 123 -5.57 -13.39 -20.03
C THR A 123 -4.45 -13.27 -21.05
N ILE A 124 -3.27 -12.80 -20.64
CA ILE A 124 -2.11 -12.73 -21.54
C ILE A 124 -1.71 -14.13 -22.02
N SER A 125 -1.66 -15.10 -21.10
CA SER A 125 -1.26 -16.48 -21.43
C SER A 125 -2.26 -17.15 -22.39
N THR A 126 -3.57 -16.94 -22.19
CA THR A 126 -4.59 -17.49 -23.09
C THR A 126 -4.56 -16.84 -24.47
N LEU A 127 -4.39 -15.52 -24.56
CA LEU A 127 -4.26 -14.81 -25.83
C LEU A 127 -3.01 -15.27 -26.59
N PHE A 128 -1.88 -15.44 -25.90
CA PHE A 128 -0.64 -15.93 -26.51
C PHE A 128 -0.79 -17.37 -27.02
N GLY A 129 -1.43 -18.24 -26.23
CA GLY A 129 -1.75 -19.61 -26.63
C GLY A 129 -2.65 -19.65 -27.87
N LEU A 130 -3.66 -18.77 -27.93
CA LEU A 130 -4.56 -18.68 -29.09
C LEU A 130 -3.82 -18.20 -30.34
N ILE A 131 -2.89 -17.26 -30.22
CA ILE A 131 -2.04 -16.82 -31.34
C ILE A 131 -1.16 -17.97 -31.86
N ILE A 132 -0.50 -18.72 -30.97
CA ILE A 132 0.38 -19.84 -31.36
C ILE A 132 -0.42 -20.97 -32.02
N GLN A 133 -1.62 -21.27 -31.52
CA GLN A 133 -2.46 -22.37 -32.02
C GLN A 133 -3.24 -22.00 -33.29
N SER A 134 -3.28 -20.73 -33.67
CA SER A 134 -4.04 -20.26 -34.83
C SER A 134 -3.36 -20.65 -36.15
N PHE A 135 -3.76 -21.77 -36.74
CA PHE A 135 -3.39 -22.16 -38.11
C PHE A 135 -4.24 -21.49 -39.20
N GLU A 136 -5.35 -20.84 -38.81
CA GLU A 136 -6.30 -20.21 -39.72
C GLU A 136 -6.22 -18.67 -39.62
N GLU A 137 -6.08 -18.00 -40.76
CA GLU A 137 -5.87 -16.54 -40.84
C GLU A 137 -6.96 -15.74 -40.13
N ARG A 138 -8.22 -16.23 -40.14
CA ARG A 138 -9.35 -15.57 -39.48
C ARG A 138 -9.21 -15.55 -37.95
N LEU A 139 -8.74 -16.65 -37.35
CA LEU A 139 -8.54 -16.75 -35.91
C LEU A 139 -7.40 -15.85 -35.44
N LEU A 140 -6.32 -15.75 -36.23
CA LEU A 140 -5.19 -14.87 -35.94
C LEU A 140 -5.63 -13.39 -35.91
N VAL A 141 -6.43 -12.95 -36.88
CA VAL A 141 -6.96 -11.57 -36.91
C VAL A 141 -7.81 -11.26 -35.68
N ILE A 142 -8.68 -12.19 -35.28
CA ILE A 142 -9.52 -12.04 -34.07
C ILE A 142 -8.63 -12.01 -32.81
N ALA A 143 -7.64 -12.89 -32.71
CA ALA A 143 -6.72 -12.96 -31.58
C ALA A 143 -5.95 -11.65 -31.38
N VAL A 144 -5.39 -11.11 -32.47
CA VAL A 144 -4.65 -9.84 -32.45
C VAL A 144 -5.59 -8.69 -32.10
N PHE A 145 -6.81 -8.66 -32.63
CA PHE A 145 -7.80 -7.64 -32.29
C PHE A 145 -8.16 -7.67 -30.79
N LEU A 146 -8.42 -8.85 -30.23
CA LEU A 146 -8.69 -9.01 -28.80
C LEU A 146 -7.48 -8.62 -27.93
N PHE A 147 -6.27 -8.94 -28.37
CA PHE A 147 -5.05 -8.54 -27.69
C PHE A 147 -4.90 -7.02 -27.66
N VAL A 148 -5.10 -6.33 -28.80
CA VAL A 148 -5.06 -4.87 -28.86
C VAL A 148 -6.15 -4.25 -27.97
N ALA A 149 -7.39 -4.77 -28.02
CA ALA A 149 -8.47 -4.28 -27.16
C ALA A 149 -8.16 -4.46 -25.67
N PHE A 150 -7.57 -5.59 -25.27
CA PHE A 150 -7.15 -5.84 -23.91
C PHE A 150 -6.09 -4.83 -23.44
N ILE A 151 -5.06 -4.59 -24.26
CA ILE A 151 -3.98 -3.63 -23.95
C ILE A 151 -4.49 -2.19 -23.90
N LEU A 152 -5.44 -1.80 -24.76
CA LEU A 152 -5.91 -0.40 -24.84
C LEU A 152 -7.03 -0.08 -23.84
N ALA A 153 -7.88 -1.04 -23.48
CA ALA A 153 -9.03 -0.78 -22.61
C ALA A 153 -8.82 -1.33 -21.19
N ILE A 154 -8.47 -2.62 -21.07
CA ILE A 154 -8.45 -3.31 -19.79
C ILE A 154 -7.21 -2.98 -18.98
N VAL A 155 -6.02 -3.01 -19.60
CA VAL A 155 -4.75 -2.72 -18.91
C VAL A 155 -4.74 -1.32 -18.29
N PRO A 156 -5.11 -0.22 -19.01
CA PRO A 156 -5.10 1.12 -18.42
C PRO A 156 -6.15 1.27 -17.30
N TYR A 157 -7.31 0.65 -17.45
CA TYR A 157 -8.34 0.65 -16.40
C TYR A 157 -7.81 -0.01 -15.11
N ILE A 158 -7.24 -1.21 -15.22
CA ILE A 158 -6.65 -1.92 -14.06
C ILE A 158 -5.52 -1.09 -13.47
N ALA A 159 -4.63 -0.52 -14.30
CA ALA A 159 -3.52 0.30 -13.84
C ALA A 159 -3.97 1.53 -13.04
N VAL A 160 -4.99 2.25 -13.52
CA VAL A 160 -5.53 3.43 -12.80
C VAL A 160 -6.16 3.01 -11.47
N THR A 161 -6.96 1.93 -11.46
CA THR A 161 -7.58 1.45 -10.21
C THR A 161 -6.54 0.99 -9.19
N ALA A 162 -5.50 0.27 -9.64
CA ALA A 162 -4.39 -0.15 -8.79
C ALA A 162 -3.63 1.06 -8.24
N ALA A 163 -3.32 2.06 -9.07
CA ALA A 163 -2.63 3.28 -8.63
C ALA A 163 -3.41 4.06 -7.55
N ILE A 164 -4.74 4.11 -7.65
CA ILE A 164 -5.59 4.77 -6.65
C ILE A 164 -5.58 3.99 -5.32
N ILE A 165 -5.64 2.66 -5.38
CA ILE A 165 -5.59 1.79 -4.20
C ILE A 165 -4.18 1.82 -3.56
N GLU A 166 -3.12 1.89 -4.36
CA GLU A 166 -1.75 1.95 -3.86
C GLU A 166 -1.33 3.34 -3.36
N LEU A 167 -2.12 4.38 -3.63
CA LEU A 167 -1.75 5.77 -3.32
C LEU A 167 -1.33 5.97 -1.84
N PRO A 168 -2.08 5.49 -0.81
CA PRO A 168 -1.64 5.59 0.59
C PRO A 168 -0.34 4.83 0.87
N CYS A 169 -0.13 3.71 0.18
CA CYS A 169 1.08 2.91 0.27
C CYS A 169 2.29 3.66 -0.32
N LEU A 170 2.15 4.27 -1.50
CA LEU A 170 3.22 5.04 -2.13
C LEU A 170 3.64 6.25 -1.29
N ILE A 171 2.68 6.95 -0.69
CA ILE A 171 2.95 8.12 0.16
C ILE A 171 3.65 7.71 1.46
N SER A 172 3.24 6.58 2.06
CA SER A 172 3.90 6.06 3.27
C SER A 172 5.31 5.54 2.99
N VAL A 173 5.58 4.92 1.82
CA VAL A 173 6.94 4.57 1.41
C VAL A 173 7.80 5.81 1.18
N ASP A 174 7.27 6.84 0.53
CA ASP A 174 8.01 8.10 0.37
C ASP A 174 8.30 8.78 1.73
N CYS A 175 7.40 8.63 2.72
CA CYS A 175 7.69 8.99 4.11
C CYS A 175 8.87 8.18 4.67
N ILE A 176 8.79 6.84 4.65
CA ILE A 176 9.81 5.94 5.20
C ILE A 176 11.18 6.22 4.57
N ILE A 177 11.26 6.24 3.24
CA ILE A 177 12.52 6.49 2.52
C ILE A 177 12.99 7.92 2.78
N GLY A 178 12.08 8.89 2.84
CA GLY A 178 12.39 10.29 3.13
C GLY A 178 13.05 10.48 4.50
N ILE A 179 12.51 9.86 5.55
CA ILE A 179 13.09 9.90 6.91
C ILE A 179 14.40 9.09 6.94
N THR A 180 14.38 7.86 6.42
CA THR A 180 15.58 6.98 6.40
C THR A 180 16.76 7.64 5.69
N ARG A 181 16.51 8.36 4.59
CA ARG A 181 17.54 9.10 3.87
C ARG A 181 18.17 10.21 4.73
N LYS A 182 17.35 10.94 5.50
CA LYS A 182 17.84 12.02 6.37
C LYS A 182 18.71 11.46 7.49
N GLU A 183 18.29 10.36 8.12
CA GLU A 183 18.97 9.77 9.28
C GLU A 183 20.20 8.93 8.92
N TYR A 184 20.11 8.12 7.86
CA TYR A 184 21.15 7.12 7.52
C TYR A 184 21.94 7.47 6.24
N GLY A 185 21.70 8.64 5.64
CA GLY A 185 22.47 9.12 4.48
C GLY A 185 22.26 8.34 3.18
N MET A 186 21.08 7.74 2.99
CA MET A 186 20.74 6.94 1.80
C MET A 186 20.93 7.75 0.49
N THR A 187 21.55 7.13 -0.51
CA THR A 187 21.79 7.76 -1.80
C THR A 187 20.49 7.89 -2.62
N PHE A 188 20.50 8.77 -3.64
CA PHE A 188 19.36 8.91 -4.54
C PHE A 188 19.07 7.63 -5.32
N ILE A 189 20.10 6.89 -5.73
CA ILE A 189 19.98 5.63 -6.47
C ILE A 189 19.29 4.56 -5.60
N GLU A 190 19.71 4.40 -4.35
CA GLU A 190 19.08 3.47 -3.42
C GLU A 190 17.61 3.80 -3.19
N ARG A 191 17.26 5.09 -3.02
CA ARG A 191 15.87 5.53 -2.93
C ARG A 191 15.05 5.13 -4.15
N THR A 192 15.60 5.32 -5.35
CA THR A 192 14.92 4.99 -6.60
C THR A 192 14.68 3.48 -6.71
N ILE A 193 15.65 2.65 -6.33
CA ILE A 193 15.52 1.19 -6.35
C ILE A 193 14.41 0.74 -5.39
N HIS A 194 14.42 1.19 -4.14
CA HIS A 194 13.37 0.87 -3.16
C HIS A 194 11.97 1.28 -3.66
N PHE A 195 11.86 2.46 -4.27
CA PHE A 195 10.61 2.92 -4.87
C PHE A 195 10.10 2.01 -6.01
N PHE A 196 10.99 1.54 -6.89
CA PHE A 196 10.59 0.63 -7.97
C PHE A 196 10.26 -0.78 -7.49
N LEU A 197 11.01 -1.31 -6.50
CA LEU A 197 10.72 -2.61 -5.89
C LEU A 197 9.33 -2.62 -5.25
N GLN A 198 8.87 -1.46 -4.75
CA GLN A 198 7.57 -1.28 -4.14
C GLN A 198 6.37 -1.50 -5.08
N MET A 199 6.55 -1.26 -6.37
CA MET A 199 5.52 -1.42 -7.40
C MET A 199 5.17 -2.88 -7.69
N ILE A 200 6.01 -3.82 -7.25
CA ILE A 200 5.79 -5.25 -7.45
C ILE A 200 5.17 -5.80 -6.16
N PRO A 201 3.96 -6.39 -6.17
CA PRO A 201 3.19 -6.71 -4.96
C PRO A 201 3.97 -7.48 -3.87
N ILE A 202 4.56 -8.62 -4.24
CA ILE A 202 5.30 -9.50 -3.31
C ILE A 202 6.65 -8.89 -2.93
N VAL A 203 7.36 -8.34 -3.93
CA VAL A 203 8.70 -7.79 -3.74
C VAL A 203 8.65 -6.53 -2.88
N GLY A 204 7.61 -5.70 -3.00
CA GLY A 204 7.43 -4.50 -2.20
C GLY A 204 7.26 -4.79 -0.70
N ILE A 205 6.54 -5.86 -0.33
CA ILE A 205 6.46 -6.27 1.09
C ILE A 205 7.84 -6.69 1.59
N ALA A 206 8.57 -7.49 0.81
CA ALA A 206 9.92 -7.92 1.19
C ALA A 206 10.89 -6.74 1.32
N ASP A 207 10.82 -5.77 0.41
CA ASP A 207 11.64 -4.57 0.43
C ASP A 207 11.31 -3.67 1.63
N GLY A 208 10.02 -3.42 1.88
CA GLY A 208 9.59 -2.66 3.06
C GLY A 208 9.99 -3.33 4.38
N LEU A 209 9.88 -4.67 4.47
CA LEU A 209 10.39 -5.43 5.61
C LEU A 209 11.91 -5.29 5.74
N TYR A 210 12.65 -5.37 4.62
CA TYR A 210 14.09 -5.19 4.61
C TYR A 210 14.50 -3.80 5.13
N ILE A 211 13.89 -2.72 4.64
CA ILE A 211 14.17 -1.35 5.12
C ILE A 211 13.87 -1.24 6.62
N SER A 212 12.71 -1.74 7.06
CA SER A 212 12.27 -1.66 8.46
C SER A 212 13.22 -2.38 9.42
N ILE A 213 13.77 -3.52 9.00
CA ILE A 213 14.69 -4.33 9.83
C ILE A 213 16.10 -3.76 9.77
N LYS A 214 16.61 -3.45 8.58
CA LYS A 214 18.00 -3.03 8.38
C LYS A 214 18.28 -1.66 8.99
N TYR A 215 17.42 -0.68 8.72
CA TYR A 215 17.67 0.70 9.13
C TYR A 215 17.01 1.03 10.46
N TRP A 216 15.87 0.41 10.79
CA TRP A 216 15.11 0.78 11.99
C TRP A 216 15.04 -0.31 13.05
N ASN A 217 15.58 -1.52 12.78
CA ASN A 217 15.49 -2.67 13.68
C ASN A 217 14.03 -3.01 14.12
N ARG A 218 13.04 -2.58 13.31
CA ARG A 218 11.60 -2.81 13.48
C ARG A 218 11.13 -3.92 12.52
N GLY A 219 9.86 -4.30 12.59
CA GLY A 219 9.26 -5.21 11.60
C GLY A 219 9.65 -6.69 11.71
N LYS A 220 10.51 -7.11 12.65
CA LYS A 220 10.91 -8.52 12.83
C LYS A 220 9.72 -9.46 13.07
N LEU A 221 8.73 -9.03 13.85
CA LEU A 221 7.51 -9.81 14.07
C LEU A 221 6.71 -9.94 12.78
N LEU A 222 6.49 -8.83 12.06
CA LEU A 222 5.78 -8.83 10.78
C LEU A 222 6.49 -9.70 9.74
N ALA A 223 7.81 -9.71 9.68
CA ALA A 223 8.57 -10.58 8.79
C ALA A 223 8.33 -12.06 9.07
N ARG A 224 8.31 -12.46 10.35
CA ARG A 224 7.98 -13.84 10.74
C ARG A 224 6.55 -14.20 10.35
N VAL A 225 5.58 -13.33 10.65
CA VAL A 225 4.17 -13.54 10.29
C VAL A 225 4.02 -13.69 8.78
N THR A 226 4.63 -12.79 8.00
CA THR A 226 4.61 -12.83 6.53
C THR A 226 5.17 -14.13 5.99
N THR A 227 6.32 -14.56 6.51
CA THR A 227 6.96 -15.82 6.11
C THR A 227 6.03 -17.02 6.38
N ILE A 228 5.41 -17.06 7.56
CA ILE A 228 4.44 -18.11 7.92
C ILE A 228 3.24 -18.09 6.97
N CYS A 229 2.67 -16.92 6.70
CA CYS A 229 1.55 -16.77 5.78
C CYS A 229 1.90 -17.28 4.38
N VAL A 230 3.07 -16.91 3.83
CA VAL A 230 3.53 -17.38 2.51
C VAL A 230 3.62 -18.90 2.47
N VAL A 231 4.21 -19.53 3.49
CA VAL A 231 4.31 -21.00 3.56
C VAL A 231 2.92 -21.64 3.58
N ILE A 232 1.99 -21.11 4.36
CA ILE A 232 0.61 -21.61 4.41
C ILE A 232 -0.06 -21.51 3.04
N PHE A 233 0.07 -20.37 2.35
CA PHE A 233 -0.50 -20.18 1.01
C PHE A 233 0.06 -21.17 0.00
N ILE A 234 1.37 -21.44 0.02
CA ILE A 234 2.01 -22.43 -0.85
C ILE A 234 1.44 -23.83 -0.59
N VAL A 235 1.37 -24.24 0.69
CA VAL A 235 0.85 -25.56 1.07
C VAL A 235 -0.62 -25.72 0.65
N VAL A 236 -1.46 -24.72 0.90
CA VAL A 236 -2.86 -24.72 0.47
C VAL A 236 -2.96 -24.82 -1.05
N GLY A 237 -2.15 -24.07 -1.79
CA GLY A 237 -2.11 -24.13 -3.25
C GLY A 237 -1.76 -25.53 -3.78
N ILE A 238 -0.74 -26.18 -3.19
CA ILE A 238 -0.35 -27.56 -3.55
C ILE A 238 -1.47 -28.55 -3.25
N VAL A 239 -2.12 -28.43 -2.08
CA VAL A 239 -3.24 -29.31 -1.70
C VAL A 239 -4.42 -29.16 -2.67
N ILE A 240 -4.75 -27.93 -3.07
CA ILE A 240 -5.81 -27.67 -4.05
C ILE A 240 -5.44 -28.28 -5.41
N ASP A 241 -4.22 -28.07 -5.91
CA ASP A 241 -3.76 -28.68 -7.18
C ASP A 241 -3.86 -30.21 -7.13
N LEU A 242 -3.44 -30.82 -6.02
CA LEU A 242 -3.52 -32.27 -5.82
C LEU A 242 -4.99 -32.75 -5.87
N ILE A 243 -5.88 -32.11 -5.13
CA ILE A 243 -7.32 -32.45 -5.12
C ILE A 243 -7.92 -32.31 -6.52
N LEU A 244 -7.59 -31.24 -7.25
CA LEU A 244 -8.09 -30.99 -8.59
C LEU A 244 -7.54 -31.99 -9.62
N ARG A 245 -6.32 -32.51 -9.46
CA ARG A 245 -5.75 -33.55 -10.34
C ARG A 245 -6.37 -34.93 -10.14
N PHE A 246 -6.90 -35.23 -8.96
CA PHE A 246 -7.52 -36.52 -8.63
C PHE A 246 -9.05 -36.54 -8.82
N LYS A 247 -9.64 -35.48 -9.35
CA LYS A 247 -11.06 -35.36 -9.67
C LYS A 247 -11.27 -35.33 -11.17
#